data_AF-A0A162RPW8-F1
#
_entry.id   AF-A0A162RPW8-F1
#
_cell.length_a   1.000
_cell.length_b   1.000
_cell.length_c   1.000
_cell.angle_alpha   90.00
_cell.angle_beta   90.00
_cell.angle_gamma   90.00
#
_symmetry.space_group_name_H-M   'P 1'
#
loop_
_entity.id
_entity.type
_entity.pdbx_description
1 polymer ?
#
loop_
_entity_poly.entity_id
_entity_poly.type
_entity_poly.pdbx_seq_one_letter_code
_entity_poly.pdbx_strand_id
1 'polypeptide(L)' 'RCLLDVPAWFRSMRLHKYNTIFEHMRWQDIIRLDDAALQEKGVAALGARRKMLKVF' A
#
# COMPACT_ATOMS: atom_id res chain seq x y z
N ARG A 1 11.53 -16.96 -3.24
CA ARG A 1 12.31 -15.72 -3.46
C ARG A 1 11.45 -14.81 -4.32
N CYS A 2 10.68 -13.86 -3.74
CA CYS A 2 9.97 -12.75 -4.41
C CYS A 2 8.96 -12.12 -3.43
N LEU A 3 9.45 -11.46 -2.38
CA LEU A 3 8.64 -10.65 -1.45
C LEU A 3 8.90 -9.14 -1.64
N LEU A 4 9.58 -8.75 -2.71
CA LEU A 4 10.17 -7.41 -2.85
C LEU A 4 9.45 -6.51 -3.87
N ASP A 5 8.36 -6.97 -4.47
CA ASP A 5 7.70 -6.26 -5.57
C ASP A 5 6.33 -5.71 -5.11
N VAL A 6 6.32 -4.45 -4.64
CA VAL A 6 5.12 -3.72 -4.20
C VAL A 6 4.00 -3.81 -5.25
N PRO A 7 4.27 -3.58 -6.56
CA PRO A 7 3.30 -3.79 -7.63
C PRO A 7 2.62 -5.17 -7.65
N ALA A 8 3.38 -6.26 -7.49
CA ALA A 8 2.84 -7.61 -7.51
C ALA A 8 1.95 -7.86 -6.29
N TRP A 9 2.36 -7.36 -5.13
CA TRP A 9 1.58 -7.50 -3.90
C TRP A 9 0.25 -6.75 -3.96
N PHE A 10 0.27 -5.51 -4.46
CA PHE A 10 -0.93 -4.71 -4.68
C PHE A 10 -1.87 -5.34 -5.71
N ARG A 11 -1.36 -6.00 -6.76
CA ARG A 11 -2.20 -6.77 -7.70
C ARG A 11 -2.94 -7.91 -6.99
N SER A 12 -2.26 -8.68 -6.14
CA SER A 12 -2.89 -9.79 -5.39
C SER A 12 -4.04 -9.30 -4.49
N MET A 13 -3.90 -8.10 -3.92
CA MET A 13 -4.91 -7.46 -3.09
C MET A 13 -5.97 -6.66 -3.87
N ARG A 14 -5.86 -6.57 -5.20
CA ARG A 14 -6.67 -5.69 -6.06
C ARG A 14 -6.56 -4.20 -5.69
N LEU A 15 -5.39 -3.80 -5.20
CA LEU A 15 -5.03 -2.42 -4.84
C LEU A 15 -4.10 -1.77 -5.87
N HIS A 16 -3.82 -2.42 -7.00
CA HIS A 16 -2.87 -1.97 -8.04
C HIS A 16 -3.07 -0.54 -8.56
N LYS A 17 -4.27 0.06 -8.41
CA LYS A 17 -4.49 1.49 -8.70
C LYS A 17 -3.65 2.44 -7.86
N TYR A 18 -3.18 1.99 -6.70
CA TYR A 18 -2.36 2.78 -5.78
C TYR A 18 -0.85 2.57 -6.01
N ASN A 19 -0.44 1.77 -7.00
CA ASN A 19 0.99 1.56 -7.28
C ASN A 19 1.73 2.87 -7.55
N THR A 20 1.11 3.81 -8.26
CA THR A 20 1.70 5.12 -8.54
C THR A 20 1.90 5.98 -7.30
N ILE A 21 1.14 5.74 -6.23
CA ILE A 21 1.32 6.45 -4.94
C ILE A 21 2.59 5.95 -4.22
N PHE A 22 2.93 4.68 -4.40
CA PHE A 22 3.99 4.00 -3.66
C PHE A 22 5.18 3.58 -4.54
N GLU A 23 5.22 4.00 -5.81
CA GLU A 23 6.25 3.56 -6.77
C GLU A 23 7.67 3.95 -6.35
N HIS A 24 7.81 5.04 -5.61
CA HIS A 24 9.07 5.54 -5.08
C HIS A 24 9.30 5.18 -3.60
N MET A 25 8.41 4.38 -3.00
CA MET A 25 8.54 3.93 -1.61
C MET A 25 8.99 2.47 -1.55
N ARG A 26 9.90 2.20 -0.61
CA ARG A 26 10.25 0.82 -0.30
C ARG A 26 9.15 0.21 0.55
N TRP A 27 8.88 -1.08 0.36
CA TRP A 27 7.83 -1.78 1.11
C TRP A 27 8.00 -1.68 2.63
N GLN A 28 9.24 -1.61 3.13
CA GLN A 28 9.54 -1.43 4.56
C GLN A 28 9.04 -0.08 5.11
N ASP A 29 9.00 0.94 4.25
CA ASP A 29 8.47 2.25 4.60
C ASP A 29 6.94 2.26 4.51
N ILE A 30 6.35 1.46 3.58
CA ILE A 30 4.90 1.31 3.43
C ILE A 30 4.28 0.61 4.65
N ILE A 31 4.93 -0.43 5.18
CA ILE A 31 4.41 -1.16 6.36
C ILE A 31 4.41 -0.33 7.65
N ARG A 32 5.14 0.80 7.65
CA ARG A 32 5.20 1.73 8.80
C ARG A 32 4.14 2.81 8.75
N LEU A 33 3.34 2.87 7.67
CA LEU A 33 2.30 3.88 7.51
C LEU A 33 1.07 3.55 8.35
N ASP A 34 0.50 4.57 8.96
CA ASP A 34 -0.76 4.51 9.68
C ASP A 34 -1.94 4.99 8.79
N ASP A 35 -3.17 4.95 9.31
CA ASP A 35 -4.36 5.36 8.54
C ASP A 35 -4.26 6.80 8.04
N ALA A 36 -3.72 7.70 8.87
CA ALA A 36 -3.54 9.10 8.53
C ALA A 36 -2.53 9.27 7.39
N ALA A 37 -1.35 8.67 7.48
CA ALA A 37 -0.34 8.76 6.44
C ALA A 37 -0.80 8.13 5.12
N LEU A 38 -1.56 7.03 5.17
CA LEU A 38 -2.18 6.43 3.97
C LEU A 38 -3.20 7.39 3.33
N GLN A 39 -4.00 8.08 4.15
CA GLN A 39 -4.96 9.08 3.67
C GLN A 39 -4.25 10.28 3.04
N GLU A 40 -3.22 10.83 3.68
CA GLU A 40 -2.42 11.95 3.17
C GLU A 40 -1.73 11.62 1.84
N LYS A 41 -1.28 10.37 1.67
CA LYS A 41 -0.69 9.90 0.40
C LYS A 41 -1.72 9.74 -0.73
N GLY A 42 -3.02 9.82 -0.45
CA GLY A 42 -4.08 9.74 -1.46
C GLY A 42 -4.90 8.45 -1.43
N VAL A 43 -4.74 7.60 -0.41
CA VAL A 43 -5.63 6.43 -0.20
C VAL A 43 -6.91 6.88 0.51
N ALA A 44 -7.76 7.61 -0.22
CA ALA A 44 -8.99 8.20 0.35
C ALA A 44 -10.04 7.16 0.79
N ALA A 45 -10.04 5.98 0.18
CA ALA A 45 -11.01 4.93 0.49
C ALA A 45 -10.68 4.21 1.80
N LEU A 46 -11.53 4.36 2.82
CA LEU A 46 -11.37 3.73 4.13
C LEU A 46 -11.20 2.20 4.05
N GLY A 47 -11.96 1.54 3.15
CA GLY A 47 -11.82 0.10 2.93
C GLY A 47 -10.45 -0.31 2.39
N ALA A 48 -9.83 0.53 1.54
CA ALA A 48 -8.49 0.28 1.05
C ALA A 48 -7.44 0.45 2.16
N ARG A 49 -7.55 1.52 2.97
CA ARG A 49 -6.64 1.74 4.10
C ARG A 49 -6.69 0.61 5.12
N ARG A 50 -7.90 0.22 5.55
CA ARG A 50 -8.08 -0.94 6.45
C ARG A 50 -7.52 -2.23 5.87
N LYS A 51 -7.62 -2.44 4.55
CA LYS A 51 -7.05 -3.61 3.89
C LYS A 51 -5.52 -3.56 3.89
N MET A 52 -4.93 -2.39 3.65
CA MET A 52 -3.49 -2.18 3.73
C MET A 52 -3.00 -2.44 5.16
N LEU A 53 -3.57 -1.79 6.17
CA LEU A 53 -3.19 -1.94 7.59
C LEU A 53 -3.34 -3.36 8.16
N LYS A 54 -4.14 -4.23 7.54
CA LYS A 54 -4.30 -5.62 7.96
C LYS A 54 -3.25 -6.55 7.35
N VAL A 55 -2.72 -6.17 6.20
CA VAL A 55 -1.82 -7.01 5.39
C VAL A 55 -0.35 -6.62 5.57
N PHE A 56 -0.10 -5.33 5.86
CA PHE A 56 1.17 -4.78 6.27
C PHE A 56 1.33 -4.84 7.80
#